data_AF-A0A7L0NJD3-F1
#
_entry.id   AF-A0A7L0NJD3-F1
#
_cell.length_a   1.000
_cell.length_b   1.000
_cell.length_c   1.000
_cell.angle_alpha   90.00
_cell.angle_beta   90.00
_cell.angle_gamma   90.00
#
_symmetry.space_group_name_H-M   'P 1'
#
loop_
_entity.id
_entity.type
_entity.pdbx_description
1 polymer ?
#
loop_
_entity_poly.entity_id
_entity_poly.type
_entity_poly.pdbx_seq_one_letter_code
_entity_poly.pdbx_strand_id
1 'polypeptide(L)'
;LTAFALRLLGQVYQYINLDQLSICDSLLWLIDDCQMPDGSFSEFSNYQPVKLQGTLPREAKEKALYLTAFCIIGIDRSIKICPTQKIHDAKNKAGDYLMRQVQFAQSPFTRAISSYALALVDRDHRSARAAFADLKKEAFVIGDPPVYRFWKDTFKAQDQHTPSSVTAQMVETTAYALLTTLLRGDENYAKPIIRWLSEEQRYGGGFYSTQDTINALEALTEYSLLVKRLHLNMNVKVSYKKNGLLNVFKLTEDNFVGRAVTVPLQDDIYVSTGSSTGIATVNVRTVFNKIGTSEESCNFELKIVPKRDDGKGREGEPLGRLEACAKYRPSPREPQSGSAHAVMDIGLVSGLEANPEDLSTASIRELFPPPLASGVDQLIADYEIKDGHVILQMDSVPADKFLCVGFRIRELFRVGMLSPATFTVYEYHAPGLCPMAS
;
A
#
# COMPACT_ATOMS: atom_id res chain seq x y z
N LEU A 1 -7.01 12.42 1.03
CA LEU A 1 -7.47 11.89 -0.28
C LEU A 1 -7.44 12.92 -1.42
N THR A 2 -7.90 14.16 -1.20
CA THR A 2 -7.97 15.23 -2.23
C THR A 2 -6.65 15.44 -2.99
N ALA A 3 -5.52 15.53 -2.28
CA ALA A 3 -4.20 15.64 -2.90
C ALA A 3 -3.86 14.46 -3.84
N PHE A 4 -4.31 13.25 -3.51
CA PHE A 4 -4.11 12.06 -4.35
C PHE A 4 -4.96 12.13 -5.62
N ALA A 5 -6.22 12.56 -5.51
CA ALA A 5 -7.08 12.80 -6.68
C ALA A 5 -6.49 13.87 -7.59
N LEU A 6 -6.00 14.99 -7.02
CA LEU A 6 -5.29 16.03 -7.77
C LEU A 6 -4.05 15.50 -8.48
N ARG A 7 -3.27 14.61 -7.84
CA ARG A 7 -2.13 13.94 -8.48
C ARG A 7 -2.57 13.19 -9.75
N LEU A 8 -3.56 12.32 -9.63
CA LEU A 8 -4.07 11.48 -10.71
C LEU A 8 -4.67 12.32 -11.85
N LEU A 9 -5.54 13.26 -11.51
CA LEU A 9 -6.19 14.15 -12.47
C LEU A 9 -5.15 15.01 -13.20
N GLY A 10 -4.14 15.49 -12.48
CA GLY A 10 -2.98 16.20 -13.04
C GLY A 10 -2.23 15.39 -14.10
N GLN A 11 -2.01 14.10 -13.86
CA GLN A 11 -1.34 13.20 -14.80
C GLN A 11 -2.23 12.88 -16.02
N VAL A 12 -3.52 12.62 -15.79
CA VAL A 12 -4.48 12.27 -16.86
C VAL A 12 -4.79 13.44 -17.79
N TYR A 13 -4.71 14.68 -17.29
CA TYR A 13 -4.98 15.89 -18.06
C TYR A 13 -4.17 16.03 -19.37
N GLN A 14 -2.99 15.40 -19.44
CA GLN A 14 -2.16 15.39 -20.64
C GLN A 14 -2.79 14.60 -21.81
N TYR A 15 -3.76 13.74 -21.52
CA TYR A 15 -4.37 12.82 -22.48
C TYR A 15 -5.88 13.03 -22.62
N ILE A 16 -6.54 13.52 -21.57
CA ILE A 16 -7.98 13.73 -21.52
C ILE A 16 -8.27 15.11 -20.93
N ASN A 17 -9.12 15.90 -21.61
CA ASN A 17 -9.56 17.19 -21.09
C ASN A 17 -10.41 16.99 -19.82
N LEU A 18 -10.07 17.73 -18.78
CA LEU A 18 -10.79 17.75 -17.50
C LEU A 18 -11.44 19.12 -17.28
N ASP A 19 -12.45 19.16 -16.41
CA ASP A 19 -13.02 20.43 -15.97
C ASP A 19 -12.02 21.20 -15.11
N GLN A 20 -11.48 22.27 -15.69
CA GLN A 20 -10.48 23.12 -15.06
C GLN A 20 -11.01 23.79 -13.79
N LEU A 21 -12.30 24.17 -13.74
CA LEU A 21 -12.89 24.84 -12.60
C LEU A 21 -12.92 23.91 -11.38
N SER A 22 -13.40 22.68 -11.54
CA SER A 22 -13.38 21.67 -10.47
C SER A 22 -11.98 21.40 -9.90
N ILE A 23 -10.94 21.38 -10.76
CA ILE A 23 -9.55 21.20 -10.32
C ILE A 23 -9.05 22.43 -9.56
N CYS A 24 -9.34 23.64 -10.06
CA CYS A 24 -9.00 24.89 -9.38
C CYS A 24 -9.65 24.98 -8.01
N ASP A 25 -10.95 24.70 -7.89
CA ASP A 25 -11.68 24.74 -6.62
C ASP A 25 -11.12 23.71 -5.63
N SER A 26 -10.78 22.51 -6.10
CA SER A 26 -10.13 21.48 -5.28
C SER A 26 -8.75 21.89 -4.78
N LEU A 27 -7.96 22.57 -5.61
CA LEU A 27 -6.66 23.12 -5.23
C LEU A 27 -6.80 24.26 -4.22
N LEU A 28 -7.76 25.17 -4.44
CA LEU A 28 -8.05 26.29 -3.55
C LEU A 28 -8.51 25.80 -2.18
N TRP A 29 -9.45 24.86 -2.13
CA TRP A 29 -9.87 24.21 -0.88
C TRP A 29 -8.69 23.59 -0.13
N LEU A 30 -7.81 22.87 -0.84
CA LEU A 30 -6.66 22.23 -0.21
C LEU A 30 -5.73 23.28 0.44
N ILE A 31 -5.44 24.40 -0.25
CA ILE A 31 -4.51 25.41 0.27
C ILE A 31 -5.15 26.37 1.27
N ASP A 32 -6.44 26.66 1.16
CA ASP A 32 -7.12 27.64 2.00
C ASP A 32 -7.59 27.03 3.32
N ASP A 33 -8.08 25.79 3.28
CA ASP A 33 -8.65 25.13 4.45
C ASP A 33 -7.64 24.22 5.16
N CYS A 34 -6.71 23.60 4.41
CA CYS A 34 -5.84 22.54 4.95
C CYS A 34 -4.38 22.94 5.16
N GLN A 35 -3.94 24.10 4.66
CA GLN A 35 -2.56 24.57 4.87
C GLN A 35 -2.45 25.44 6.13
N MET A 36 -1.52 25.08 7.00
CA MET A 36 -1.24 25.78 8.25
C MET A 36 -0.41 27.05 8.02
N PRO A 37 -0.41 28.00 8.99
CA PRO A 37 0.39 29.22 8.90
C PRO A 37 1.90 28.98 8.72
N ASP A 38 2.44 27.87 9.23
CA ASP A 38 3.85 27.51 9.11
C ASP A 38 4.23 26.86 7.76
N GLY A 39 3.23 26.54 6.93
CA GLY A 39 3.35 25.92 5.61
C GLY A 39 3.02 24.42 5.57
N SER A 40 2.89 23.76 6.73
CA SER A 40 2.50 22.34 6.80
C SER A 40 1.05 22.12 6.36
N PHE A 41 0.69 20.90 5.99
CA PHE A 41 -0.70 20.49 5.79
C PHE A 41 -1.19 19.64 6.95
N SER A 42 -2.46 19.81 7.33
CA SER A 42 -3.14 19.02 8.36
C SER A 42 -4.30 18.19 7.77
N GLU A 43 -4.56 17.03 8.36
CA GLU A 43 -5.70 16.17 8.06
C GLU A 43 -6.78 16.40 9.13
N PHE A 44 -8.01 16.67 8.70
CA PHE A 44 -9.13 16.97 9.59
C PHE A 44 -10.14 15.82 9.68
N SER A 45 -10.04 14.82 8.80
CA SER A 45 -10.79 13.59 8.95
C SER A 45 -10.13 12.63 9.95
N ASN A 46 -10.85 11.60 10.35
CA ASN A 46 -10.33 10.53 11.22
C ASN A 46 -9.47 9.51 10.45
N TYR A 47 -9.34 9.67 9.12
CA TYR A 47 -8.64 8.74 8.26
C TYR A 47 -7.14 8.70 8.57
N GLN A 48 -6.61 7.50 8.82
CA GLN A 48 -5.18 7.28 9.06
C GLN A 48 -4.55 6.52 7.88
N PRO A 49 -3.88 7.21 6.93
CA PRO A 49 -3.36 6.56 5.72
C PRO A 49 -2.21 5.60 6.00
N VAL A 50 -1.33 5.94 6.94
CA VAL A 50 -0.12 5.17 7.23
C VAL A 50 0.12 5.17 8.73
N LYS A 51 0.52 4.01 9.26
CA LYS A 51 1.01 3.85 10.62
C LYS A 51 2.50 4.13 10.63
N LEU A 52 2.93 5.17 11.35
CA LEU A 52 4.34 5.56 11.43
C LEU A 52 4.91 5.19 12.81
N GLN A 53 6.15 4.71 12.80
CA GLN A 53 6.87 4.32 14.01
C GLN A 53 7.32 5.54 14.83
N GLY A 54 7.50 5.34 16.14
CA GLY A 54 7.96 6.35 17.09
C GLY A 54 7.06 6.56 18.30
N THR A 55 7.48 7.42 19.23
CA THR A 55 6.60 7.94 20.30
C THR A 55 5.51 8.84 19.71
N LEU A 56 4.37 9.04 20.39
CA LEU A 56 3.29 9.92 19.90
C LEU A 56 3.73 11.30 19.37
N PRO A 57 4.61 12.07 20.06
CA PRO A 57 5.06 13.36 19.51
C PRO A 57 5.94 13.25 18.26
N ARG A 58 6.64 12.12 18.11
CA ARG A 58 7.49 11.80 16.96
C ARG A 58 6.63 11.36 15.79
N GLU A 59 5.66 10.49 16.04
CA GLU A 59 4.67 10.09 15.05
C GLU A 59 3.93 11.31 14.48
N ALA A 60 3.51 12.26 15.33
CA ALA A 60 2.85 13.49 14.88
C ALA A 60 3.74 14.32 13.92
N LYS A 61 5.03 14.46 14.22
CA LYS A 61 5.99 15.17 13.35
C LYS A 61 6.22 14.43 12.02
N GLU A 62 6.41 13.12 12.08
CA GLU A 62 6.56 12.26 10.89
C GLU A 62 5.31 12.32 10.00
N LYS A 63 4.11 12.27 10.61
CA LYS A 63 2.81 12.43 9.92
C LYS A 63 2.69 13.79 9.24
N ALA A 64 3.07 14.88 9.92
CA ALA A 64 3.04 16.23 9.33
C ALA A 64 4.01 16.36 8.14
N LEU A 65 5.22 15.80 8.23
CA LEU A 65 6.18 15.77 7.12
C LEU A 65 5.64 14.95 5.94
N TYR A 66 5.16 13.74 6.21
CA TYR A 66 4.55 12.86 5.21
C TYR A 66 3.39 13.55 4.48
N LEU A 67 2.41 14.09 5.22
CA LEU A 67 1.22 14.70 4.65
C LEU A 67 1.56 15.96 3.84
N THR A 68 2.48 16.79 4.35
CA THR A 68 2.92 17.98 3.63
C THR A 68 3.62 17.61 2.31
N ALA A 69 4.50 16.61 2.33
CA ALA A 69 5.15 16.10 1.12
C ALA A 69 4.13 15.51 0.14
N PHE A 70 3.15 14.75 0.64
CA PHE A 70 2.06 14.17 -0.15
C PHE A 70 1.21 15.24 -0.83
N CYS A 71 0.86 16.32 -0.13
CA CYS A 71 0.14 17.46 -0.71
C CYS A 71 0.96 18.20 -1.76
N ILE A 72 2.27 18.43 -1.53
CA ILE A 72 3.15 19.05 -2.53
C ILE A 72 3.17 18.23 -3.83
N ILE A 73 3.26 16.91 -3.75
CA ILE A 73 3.23 16.03 -4.93
C ILE A 73 1.89 16.18 -5.68
N GLY A 74 0.77 16.19 -4.96
CA GLY A 74 -0.56 16.38 -5.56
C GLY A 74 -0.76 17.74 -6.23
N ILE A 75 -0.31 18.80 -5.58
CA ILE A 75 -0.35 20.16 -6.10
C ILE A 75 0.56 20.28 -7.33
N ASP A 76 1.81 19.82 -7.25
CA ASP A 76 2.77 19.92 -8.35
C ASP A 76 2.26 19.25 -9.64
N ARG A 77 1.59 18.10 -9.52
CA ARG A 77 1.09 17.37 -10.69
C ARG A 77 -0.12 18.02 -11.33
N SER A 78 -0.92 18.80 -10.60
CA SER A 78 -2.11 19.48 -11.12
C SER A 78 -1.93 20.98 -11.35
N ILE A 79 -0.82 21.58 -10.90
CA ILE A 79 -0.62 23.05 -10.93
C ILE A 79 -0.71 23.65 -12.34
N LYS A 80 -0.35 22.90 -13.38
CA LYS A 80 -0.43 23.35 -14.78
C LYS A 80 -1.88 23.56 -15.26
N ILE A 81 -2.84 22.89 -14.62
CA ILE A 81 -4.28 23.02 -14.92
C ILE A 81 -4.82 24.32 -14.31
N CYS A 82 -4.31 24.71 -13.13
CA CYS A 82 -4.70 25.94 -12.44
C CYS A 82 -3.47 26.79 -12.03
N PRO A 83 -2.81 27.47 -12.99
CA PRO A 83 -1.54 28.14 -12.75
C PRO A 83 -1.74 29.54 -12.11
N THR A 84 -2.30 29.56 -10.90
CA THR A 84 -2.49 30.82 -10.15
C THR A 84 -1.30 31.09 -9.23
N GLN A 85 -0.96 32.37 -9.05
CA GLN A 85 0.13 32.78 -8.15
C GLN A 85 -0.10 32.26 -6.73
N LYS A 86 -1.36 32.28 -6.26
CA LYS A 86 -1.74 31.80 -4.93
C LYS A 86 -1.36 30.33 -4.70
N ILE A 87 -1.60 29.46 -5.70
CA ILE A 87 -1.25 28.03 -5.62
C ILE A 87 0.28 27.84 -5.66
N HIS A 88 0.99 28.62 -6.48
CA HIS A 88 2.46 28.62 -6.49
C HIS A 88 3.05 29.04 -5.14
N ASP A 89 2.52 30.10 -4.53
CA ASP A 89 2.96 30.60 -3.23
C ASP A 89 2.69 29.56 -2.13
N ALA A 90 1.52 28.93 -2.13
CA ALA A 90 1.18 27.85 -1.20
C ALA A 90 2.12 26.64 -1.33
N LYS A 91 2.42 26.20 -2.57
CA LYS A 91 3.40 25.13 -2.83
C LYS A 91 4.79 25.51 -2.30
N ASN A 92 5.25 26.73 -2.55
CA ASN A 92 6.56 27.21 -2.08
C ASN A 92 6.62 27.28 -0.56
N LYS A 93 5.57 27.79 0.09
CA LYS A 93 5.45 27.85 1.55
C LYS A 93 5.52 26.46 2.19
N ALA A 94 4.87 25.46 1.58
CA ALA A 94 4.98 24.07 2.00
C ALA A 94 6.39 23.50 1.77
N GLY A 95 7.03 23.86 0.66
CA GLY A 95 8.44 23.59 0.39
C GLY A 95 9.35 24.15 1.49
N ASP A 96 9.17 25.41 1.88
CA ASP A 96 9.93 26.07 2.95
C ASP A 96 9.75 25.39 4.31
N TYR A 97 8.54 24.90 4.60
CA TYR A 97 8.30 24.05 5.78
C TYR A 97 9.14 22.76 5.71
N LEU A 98 9.05 22.01 4.61
CA LEU A 98 9.83 20.77 4.46
C LEU A 98 11.34 21.03 4.51
N MET A 99 11.84 22.10 3.89
CA MET A 99 13.27 22.44 3.90
C MET A 99 13.81 22.69 5.30
N ARG A 100 12.98 23.20 6.22
CA ARG A 100 13.33 23.43 7.64
C ARG A 100 13.21 22.16 8.47
N GLN A 101 12.26 21.28 8.13
CA GLN A 101 11.88 20.14 8.98
C GLN A 101 12.45 18.78 8.52
N VAL A 102 12.86 18.62 7.26
CA VAL A 102 13.28 17.32 6.67
C VAL A 102 14.47 16.67 7.37
N GLN A 103 15.37 17.48 7.96
CA GLN A 103 16.49 16.97 8.76
C GLN A 103 16.05 16.19 10.01
N PHE A 104 14.82 16.42 10.47
CA PHE A 104 14.21 15.70 11.58
C PHE A 104 13.41 14.46 11.13
N ALA A 105 13.34 14.16 9.83
CA ALA A 105 12.78 12.92 9.33
C ALA A 105 13.69 11.75 9.72
N GLN A 106 13.18 10.86 10.55
CA GLN A 106 13.93 9.75 11.12
C GLN A 106 13.58 8.41 10.47
N SER A 107 12.38 8.25 9.89
CA SER A 107 12.09 7.12 9.02
C SER A 107 12.65 7.36 7.60
N PRO A 108 13.30 6.35 6.98
CA PRO A 108 13.68 6.39 5.57
C PRO A 108 12.48 6.66 4.64
N PHE A 109 11.29 6.17 5.00
CA PHE A 109 10.05 6.40 4.25
C PHE A 109 9.71 7.89 4.16
N THR A 110 9.59 8.57 5.30
CA THR A 110 9.29 10.00 5.36
C THR A 110 10.39 10.83 4.69
N ARG A 111 11.66 10.43 4.83
CA ARG A 111 12.76 11.09 4.14
C ARG A 111 12.67 10.92 2.63
N ALA A 112 12.29 9.76 2.13
CA ALA A 112 12.16 9.48 0.70
C ALA A 112 11.07 10.33 0.05
N ILE A 113 9.84 10.32 0.60
CA ILE A 113 8.74 11.13 0.08
C ILE A 113 9.05 12.64 0.19
N SER A 114 9.67 13.07 1.29
CA SER A 114 10.08 14.48 1.47
C SER A 114 11.17 14.88 0.48
N SER A 115 12.14 14.00 0.21
CA SER A 115 13.20 14.26 -0.77
C SER A 115 12.63 14.41 -2.18
N TYR A 116 11.65 13.58 -2.53
CA TYR A 116 10.95 13.67 -3.79
C TYR A 116 10.14 14.97 -3.91
N ALA A 117 9.32 15.28 -2.91
CA ALA A 117 8.54 16.52 -2.87
C ALA A 117 9.43 17.78 -2.96
N LEU A 118 10.55 17.80 -2.24
CA LEU A 118 11.54 18.89 -2.31
C LEU A 118 12.17 19.01 -3.70
N ALA A 119 12.45 17.89 -4.38
CA ALA A 119 12.98 17.90 -5.74
C ALA A 119 11.97 18.43 -6.78
N LEU A 120 10.66 18.30 -6.52
CA LEU A 120 9.59 18.90 -7.33
C LEU A 120 9.42 20.42 -7.06
N VAL A 121 9.79 20.90 -5.87
CA VAL A 121 9.80 22.34 -5.55
C VAL A 121 11.04 23.00 -6.14
N ASP A 122 12.22 22.60 -5.69
CA ASP A 122 13.51 23.08 -6.18
C ASP A 122 14.60 22.02 -5.91
N ARG A 123 14.99 21.30 -6.96
CA ARG A 123 16.01 20.24 -6.90
C ARG A 123 17.41 20.77 -6.61
N ASP A 124 17.67 22.05 -6.85
CA ASP A 124 18.99 22.65 -6.70
C ASP A 124 19.19 23.31 -5.33
N HIS A 125 18.11 23.50 -4.58
CA HIS A 125 18.16 23.99 -3.22
C HIS A 125 19.05 23.11 -2.32
N ARG A 126 19.81 23.74 -1.41
CA ARG A 126 20.75 23.02 -0.53
C ARG A 126 20.05 21.98 0.34
N SER A 127 18.88 22.28 0.89
CA SER A 127 18.12 21.34 1.71
C SER A 127 17.63 20.12 0.92
N ALA A 128 17.22 20.30 -0.34
CA ALA A 128 16.82 19.19 -1.21
C ALA A 128 18.01 18.26 -1.53
N ARG A 129 19.19 18.85 -1.80
CA ARG A 129 20.44 18.11 -2.00
C ARG A 129 20.88 17.36 -0.73
N ALA A 130 20.76 17.99 0.43
CA ALA A 130 21.10 17.39 1.72
C ALA A 130 20.16 16.22 2.06
N ALA A 131 18.84 16.42 1.94
CA ALA A 131 17.85 15.37 2.18
C ALA A 131 18.09 14.15 1.29
N PHE A 132 18.34 14.36 -0.01
CA PHE A 132 18.65 13.28 -0.93
C PHE A 132 20.00 12.61 -0.61
N ALA A 133 21.03 13.37 -0.23
CA ALA A 133 22.31 12.80 0.18
C ALA A 133 22.16 11.92 1.43
N ASP A 134 21.36 12.34 2.40
CA ASP A 134 21.08 11.57 3.61
C ASP A 134 20.22 10.34 3.33
N LEU A 135 19.28 10.42 2.38
CA LEU A 135 18.55 9.24 1.87
C LEU A 135 19.50 8.24 1.21
N LYS A 136 20.47 8.69 0.41
CA LYS A 136 21.46 7.80 -0.22
C LYS A 136 22.34 7.05 0.78
N LYS A 137 22.62 7.65 1.95
CA LYS A 137 23.36 6.98 3.05
C LYS A 137 22.57 5.85 3.71
N GLU A 138 21.25 5.82 3.55
CA GLU A 138 20.36 4.79 4.11
C GLU A 138 20.03 3.67 3.11
N ALA A 139 20.63 3.71 1.91
CA ALA A 139 20.40 2.70 0.89
C ALA A 139 21.00 1.35 1.28
N PHE A 140 20.21 0.29 1.15
CA PHE A 140 20.70 -1.08 1.18
C PHE A 140 21.22 -1.45 -0.21
N VAL A 141 22.38 -2.11 -0.26
CA VAL A 141 23.05 -2.49 -1.50
C VAL A 141 23.43 -3.96 -1.44
N ILE A 142 23.15 -4.69 -2.52
CA ILE A 142 23.56 -6.07 -2.70
C ILE A 142 24.45 -6.15 -3.94
N GLY A 143 25.63 -6.76 -3.79
CA GLY A 143 26.65 -6.91 -4.83
C GLY A 143 27.71 -5.80 -4.82
N ASP A 144 28.91 -6.15 -5.29
CA ASP A 144 30.02 -5.21 -5.54
C ASP A 144 30.63 -5.52 -6.93
N PRO A 145 30.39 -4.69 -7.97
CA PRO A 145 29.64 -3.43 -7.96
C PRO A 145 28.13 -3.62 -7.67
N PRO A 146 27.40 -2.55 -7.28
CA PRO A 146 25.99 -2.62 -6.88
C PRO A 146 25.09 -3.29 -7.93
N VAL A 147 24.50 -4.43 -7.59
CA VAL A 147 23.52 -5.15 -8.44
C VAL A 147 22.09 -4.74 -8.10
N TYR A 148 21.79 -4.69 -6.79
CA TYR A 148 20.50 -4.22 -6.27
C TYR A 148 20.69 -3.05 -5.32
N ARG A 149 19.73 -2.12 -5.33
CA ARG A 149 19.67 -1.02 -4.38
C ARG A 149 18.23 -0.73 -4.00
N PHE A 150 17.96 -0.67 -2.70
CA PHE A 150 16.61 -0.46 -2.18
C PHE A 150 16.64 0.11 -0.76
N TRP A 151 15.49 0.47 -0.21
CA TRP A 151 15.36 1.04 1.13
C TRP A 151 14.43 0.18 1.99
N LYS A 152 14.82 0.00 3.25
CA LYS A 152 14.01 -0.66 4.27
C LYS A 152 13.58 0.35 5.33
N ASP A 153 12.42 0.11 5.94
CA ASP A 153 12.04 0.84 7.14
C ASP A 153 12.82 0.30 8.34
N THR A 154 13.97 0.91 8.60
CA THR A 154 14.72 0.66 9.84
C THR A 154 15.14 1.99 10.43
N PHE A 155 14.56 2.35 11.58
CA PHE A 155 15.33 3.15 12.53
C PHE A 155 16.58 2.34 12.82
N LYS A 156 17.76 2.96 12.67
CA LYS A 156 19.09 2.34 12.75
C LYS A 156 19.24 1.45 13.99
N ALA A 157 18.85 0.18 13.89
CA ALA A 157 19.05 -0.88 14.86
C ALA A 157 18.79 -2.24 14.20
N GLN A 158 19.86 -2.78 13.61
CA GLN A 158 20.35 -4.15 13.80
C GLN A 158 19.32 -5.26 14.05
N ASP A 159 18.55 -5.64 13.02
CA ASP A 159 18.02 -7.01 12.90
C ASP A 159 18.64 -7.64 11.66
N GLN A 160 19.76 -8.34 11.85
CA GLN A 160 20.53 -9.02 10.79
C GLN A 160 20.05 -10.45 10.52
N HIS A 161 19.00 -10.94 11.20
CA HIS A 161 18.68 -12.38 11.21
C HIS A 161 17.25 -12.80 10.87
N THR A 162 16.39 -11.89 10.40
CA THR A 162 15.16 -12.30 9.71
C THR A 162 15.37 -12.21 8.19
N PRO A 163 15.06 -13.26 7.40
CA PRO A 163 14.89 -13.10 5.97
C PRO A 163 13.67 -12.19 5.78
N SER A 164 13.88 -10.87 5.77
CA SER A 164 12.76 -9.92 5.76
C SER A 164 12.02 -10.06 4.43
N SER A 165 10.81 -10.62 4.46
CA SER A 165 9.87 -10.51 3.35
C SER A 165 9.75 -9.05 2.93
N VAL A 166 9.81 -8.78 1.62
CA VAL A 166 9.64 -7.42 1.09
C VAL A 166 8.24 -6.93 1.44
N THR A 167 8.12 -5.67 1.89
CA THR A 167 6.84 -5.06 2.28
C THR A 167 6.45 -3.91 1.33
N ALA A 168 5.17 -3.56 1.33
CA ALA A 168 4.64 -2.43 0.55
C ALA A 168 5.43 -1.13 0.81
N GLN A 169 5.70 -0.82 2.08
CA GLN A 169 6.44 0.38 2.44
C GLN A 169 7.90 0.37 1.94
N MET A 170 8.55 -0.80 1.83
CA MET A 170 9.90 -0.90 1.22
C MET A 170 9.85 -0.53 -0.27
N VAL A 171 8.85 -1.05 -0.99
CA VAL A 171 8.63 -0.74 -2.41
C VAL A 171 8.31 0.73 -2.58
N GLU A 172 7.41 1.30 -1.77
CA GLU A 172 7.05 2.72 -1.85
C GLU A 172 8.23 3.64 -1.55
N THR A 173 8.99 3.37 -0.48
CA THR A 173 10.20 4.13 -0.13
C THR A 173 11.21 4.11 -1.28
N THR A 174 11.43 2.92 -1.84
CA THR A 174 12.37 2.71 -2.95
C THR A 174 11.89 3.40 -4.22
N ALA A 175 10.58 3.43 -4.49
CA ALA A 175 9.99 4.14 -5.62
C ALA A 175 10.15 5.66 -5.50
N TYR A 176 9.93 6.27 -4.32
CA TYR A 176 10.21 7.70 -4.12
C TYR A 176 11.71 8.02 -4.28
N ALA A 177 12.58 7.15 -3.78
CA ALA A 177 14.02 7.31 -3.96
C ALA A 177 14.42 7.26 -5.45
N LEU A 178 13.81 6.35 -6.22
CA LEU A 178 14.00 6.28 -7.68
C LEU A 178 13.48 7.54 -8.37
N LEU A 179 12.24 7.96 -8.12
CA LEU A 179 11.68 9.19 -8.71
C LEU A 179 12.57 10.41 -8.45
N THR A 180 13.07 10.55 -7.22
CA THR A 180 14.04 11.60 -6.86
C THR A 180 15.33 11.47 -7.65
N THR A 181 15.85 10.25 -7.82
CA THR A 181 17.07 9.97 -8.59
C THR A 181 16.90 10.34 -10.07
N LEU A 182 15.76 10.00 -10.67
CA LEU A 182 15.42 10.31 -12.06
C LEU A 182 15.31 11.81 -12.29
N LEU A 183 14.64 12.54 -11.39
CA LEU A 183 14.60 14.01 -11.44
C LEU A 183 16.00 14.63 -11.40
N ARG A 184 16.98 13.98 -10.78
CA ARG A 184 18.35 14.49 -10.70
C ARG A 184 19.24 14.02 -11.87
N GLY A 185 18.74 13.17 -12.75
CA GLY A 185 19.49 12.65 -13.91
C GLY A 185 20.64 11.70 -13.53
N ASP A 186 20.60 11.07 -12.36
CA ASP A 186 21.67 10.15 -11.89
C ASP A 186 21.39 8.71 -12.35
N GLU A 187 21.55 8.47 -13.66
CA GLU A 187 21.22 7.19 -14.31
C GLU A 187 21.98 6.00 -13.71
N ASN A 188 23.26 6.20 -13.37
CA ASN A 188 24.10 5.15 -12.80
C ASN A 188 23.62 4.73 -11.41
N TYR A 189 23.13 5.68 -10.60
CA TYR A 189 22.54 5.38 -9.32
C TYR A 189 21.16 4.71 -9.43
N ALA A 190 20.39 5.03 -10.50
CA ALA A 190 19.06 4.49 -10.75
C ALA A 190 19.07 3.00 -11.18
N LYS A 191 20.05 2.56 -11.96
CA LYS A 191 20.09 1.19 -12.55
C LYS A 191 19.87 0.05 -11.53
N PRO A 192 20.57 -0.01 -10.38
CA PRO A 192 20.35 -1.06 -9.39
C PRO A 192 18.99 -0.97 -8.68
N ILE A 193 18.38 0.23 -8.63
CA ILE A 193 17.06 0.44 -8.05
C ILE A 193 15.97 -0.08 -8.98
N ILE A 194 16.09 0.22 -10.28
CA ILE A 194 15.20 -0.28 -11.32
C ILE A 194 15.19 -1.79 -11.35
N ARG A 195 16.38 -2.41 -11.29
CA ARG A 195 16.50 -3.87 -11.27
C ARG A 195 15.74 -4.48 -10.10
N TRP A 196 15.91 -3.94 -8.90
CA TRP A 196 15.21 -4.42 -7.71
C TRP A 196 13.68 -4.26 -7.85
N LEU A 197 13.18 -3.08 -8.22
CA LEU A 197 11.75 -2.84 -8.40
C LEU A 197 11.13 -3.71 -9.51
N SER A 198 11.86 -3.97 -10.59
CA SER A 198 11.37 -4.81 -11.69
C SER A 198 11.22 -6.27 -11.27
N GLU A 199 12.12 -6.77 -10.41
CA GLU A 199 12.07 -8.14 -9.88
C GLU A 199 11.05 -8.28 -8.73
N GLU A 200 10.69 -7.20 -8.04
CA GLU A 200 9.63 -7.17 -7.02
C GLU A 200 8.20 -7.02 -7.60
N GLN A 201 8.07 -6.73 -8.89
CA GLN A 201 6.77 -6.58 -9.54
C GLN A 201 6.09 -7.95 -9.70
N ARG A 202 4.84 -8.07 -9.25
CA ARG A 202 4.11 -9.34 -9.26
C ARG A 202 3.44 -9.62 -10.60
N TYR A 203 3.06 -10.88 -10.83
CA TYR A 203 2.20 -11.25 -11.95
C TYR A 203 0.89 -10.42 -11.93
N GLY A 204 0.56 -9.79 -13.06
CA GLY A 204 -0.54 -8.83 -13.17
C GLY A 204 -0.10 -7.35 -13.10
N GLY A 205 1.18 -7.08 -12.83
CA GLY A 205 1.78 -5.74 -12.90
C GLY A 205 1.68 -4.93 -11.60
N GLY A 206 0.92 -5.39 -10.61
CA GLY A 206 0.84 -4.77 -9.29
C GLY A 206 2.00 -5.15 -8.36
N PHE A 207 2.05 -4.47 -7.22
CA PHE A 207 2.98 -4.74 -6.12
C PHE A 207 2.20 -5.25 -4.90
N TYR A 208 2.46 -4.72 -3.70
CA TYR A 208 1.94 -5.26 -2.45
C TYR A 208 0.69 -4.51 -1.98
N SER A 209 0.56 -3.21 -2.25
CA SER A 209 -0.60 -2.38 -1.93
C SER A 209 -0.91 -1.39 -3.09
N THR A 210 -1.62 -0.30 -2.81
CA THR A 210 -2.01 0.72 -3.79
C THR A 210 -0.95 1.80 -3.97
N GLN A 211 -0.43 2.37 -2.86
CA GLN A 211 0.53 3.48 -2.89
C GLN A 211 1.91 3.05 -3.43
N ASP A 212 2.40 1.88 -3.05
CA ASP A 212 3.63 1.32 -3.60
C ASP A 212 3.47 1.01 -5.09
N THR A 213 2.35 0.43 -5.50
CA THR A 213 2.07 0.10 -6.90
C THR A 213 2.07 1.34 -7.78
N ILE A 214 1.33 2.40 -7.43
CA ILE A 214 1.29 3.62 -8.27
C ILE A 214 2.66 4.28 -8.36
N ASN A 215 3.38 4.40 -7.25
CA ASN A 215 4.69 5.05 -7.23
C ASN A 215 5.74 4.23 -7.99
N ALA A 216 5.76 2.90 -7.83
CA ALA A 216 6.69 2.03 -8.53
C ALA A 216 6.42 1.99 -10.04
N LEU A 217 5.16 1.90 -10.45
CA LEU A 217 4.78 1.96 -11.86
C LEU A 217 5.14 3.30 -12.50
N GLU A 218 4.89 4.42 -11.81
CA GLU A 218 5.33 5.74 -12.28
C GLU A 218 6.84 5.78 -12.44
N ALA A 219 7.60 5.35 -11.43
CA ALA A 219 9.06 5.39 -11.45
C ALA A 219 9.67 4.53 -12.57
N LEU A 220 9.16 3.30 -12.77
CA LEU A 220 9.58 2.41 -13.85
C LEU A 220 9.23 2.98 -15.24
N THR A 221 8.08 3.66 -15.34
CA THR A 221 7.64 4.29 -16.60
C THR A 221 8.51 5.50 -16.93
N GLU A 222 8.72 6.41 -15.98
CA GLU A 222 9.59 7.59 -16.14
C GLU A 222 11.02 7.20 -16.55
N TYR A 223 11.58 6.16 -15.91
CA TYR A 223 12.88 5.63 -16.33
C TYR A 223 12.87 5.10 -17.77
N SER A 224 11.82 4.38 -18.15
CA SER A 224 11.67 3.82 -19.50
C SER A 224 11.48 4.88 -20.58
N LEU A 225 11.03 6.09 -20.22
CA LEU A 225 10.95 7.24 -21.11
C LEU A 225 12.29 7.98 -21.25
N LEU A 226 13.12 7.98 -20.20
CA LEU A 226 14.43 8.64 -20.18
C LEU A 226 15.52 7.83 -20.87
N VAL A 227 15.47 6.49 -20.79
CA VAL A 227 16.50 5.61 -21.34
C VAL A 227 16.18 5.19 -22.77
N LYS A 228 17.23 5.08 -23.61
CA LYS A 228 17.08 4.59 -24.98
C LYS A 228 16.54 3.16 -24.98
N ARG A 229 15.39 2.96 -25.63
CA ARG A 229 14.82 1.63 -25.83
C ARG A 229 15.78 0.74 -26.62
N LEU A 230 16.01 -0.46 -26.09
CA LEU A 230 16.78 -1.50 -26.75
C LEU A 230 15.86 -2.26 -27.70
N HIS A 231 16.36 -2.63 -28.88
CA HIS A 231 15.62 -3.46 -29.82
C HIS A 231 15.36 -4.85 -29.21
N LEU A 232 14.08 -5.22 -29.09
CA LEU A 232 13.68 -6.48 -28.49
C LEU A 232 13.74 -7.61 -29.51
N ASN A 233 14.65 -8.55 -29.30
CA ASN A 233 14.76 -9.79 -30.07
C ASN A 233 15.35 -10.88 -29.16
N MET A 234 14.47 -11.64 -28.51
CA MET A 234 14.84 -12.67 -27.53
C MET A 234 14.16 -13.99 -27.83
N ASN A 235 14.91 -15.08 -27.70
CA ASN A 235 14.37 -16.43 -27.69
C ASN A 235 14.53 -16.99 -26.27
N VAL A 236 13.47 -16.88 -25.47
CA VAL A 236 13.45 -17.30 -24.07
C VAL A 236 12.95 -18.75 -23.99
N LYS A 237 13.81 -19.65 -23.53
CA LYS A 237 13.51 -21.06 -23.33
C LYS A 237 13.26 -21.35 -21.85
N VAL A 238 12.07 -21.88 -21.55
CA VAL A 238 11.68 -22.34 -20.21
C VAL A 238 11.70 -23.86 -20.21
N SER A 239 12.42 -24.48 -19.28
CA SER A 239 12.60 -25.93 -19.20
C SER A 239 12.52 -26.42 -17.77
N TYR A 240 12.03 -27.64 -17.60
CA TYR A 240 12.16 -28.39 -16.37
C TYR A 240 13.57 -28.94 -16.23
N LYS A 241 14.02 -29.09 -14.99
CA LYS A 241 15.33 -29.70 -14.69
C LYS A 241 15.42 -31.15 -15.16
N LYS A 242 14.36 -31.93 -14.94
CA LYS A 242 14.33 -33.37 -15.21
C LYS A 242 13.39 -33.74 -16.36
N ASN A 243 12.37 -32.92 -16.63
CA ASN A 243 11.30 -33.24 -17.58
C ASN A 243 11.42 -32.55 -18.96
N GLY A 244 12.57 -31.94 -19.26
CA GLY A 244 12.85 -31.35 -20.57
C GLY A 244 12.17 -30.00 -20.81
N LEU A 245 11.90 -29.68 -22.08
CA LEU A 245 11.39 -28.37 -22.50
C LEU A 245 9.94 -28.16 -22.06
N LEU A 246 9.65 -27.03 -21.39
CA LEU A 246 8.28 -26.62 -21.06
C LEU A 246 7.70 -25.73 -22.17
N ASN A 247 8.38 -24.61 -22.49
CA ASN A 247 7.92 -23.70 -23.54
C ASN A 247 9.06 -22.84 -24.09
N VAL A 248 8.86 -22.27 -25.28
CA VAL A 248 9.76 -21.29 -25.90
C VAL A 248 8.97 -20.03 -26.26
N PHE A 249 9.42 -18.88 -25.78
CA PHE A 249 8.87 -17.58 -26.08
C PHE A 249 9.82 -16.83 -27.02
N LYS A 250 9.31 -16.44 -28.20
CA LYS A 250 10.00 -15.54 -29.10
C LYS A 250 9.46 -14.13 -28.89
N LEU A 251 10.25 -13.29 -28.24
CA LEU A 251 9.90 -11.92 -27.92
C LEU A 251 10.50 -10.97 -28.95
N THR A 252 9.63 -10.22 -29.61
CA THR A 252 9.97 -9.17 -30.58
C THR A 252 9.18 -7.90 -30.30
N GLU A 253 9.49 -6.79 -30.98
CA GLU A 253 8.71 -5.55 -30.86
C GLU A 253 7.23 -5.72 -31.24
N ASP A 254 6.92 -6.66 -32.14
CA ASP A 254 5.52 -7.00 -32.50
C ASP A 254 4.87 -7.96 -31.48
N ASN A 255 5.68 -8.79 -30.81
CA ASN A 255 5.23 -9.85 -29.90
C ASN A 255 6.01 -9.79 -28.59
N PHE A 256 5.80 -8.73 -27.81
CA PHE A 256 6.56 -8.46 -26.56
C PHE A 256 5.90 -9.06 -25.32
N VAL A 257 4.66 -9.55 -25.41
CA VAL A 257 3.94 -10.21 -24.32
C VAL A 257 3.73 -11.69 -24.64
N GLY A 258 4.35 -12.56 -23.85
CA GLY A 258 4.08 -14.00 -23.88
C GLY A 258 2.77 -14.34 -23.15
N ARG A 259 2.00 -15.30 -23.66
CA ARG A 259 0.86 -15.87 -22.92
C ARG A 259 1.38 -16.60 -21.68
N ALA A 260 0.70 -16.43 -20.54
CA ALA A 260 1.02 -17.16 -19.32
C ALA A 260 0.94 -18.68 -19.57
N VAL A 261 1.87 -19.44 -18.97
CA VAL A 261 1.93 -20.90 -19.08
C VAL A 261 1.85 -21.50 -17.69
N THR A 262 0.92 -22.42 -17.51
CA THR A 262 0.82 -23.22 -16.29
C THR A 262 1.97 -24.23 -16.23
N VAL A 263 2.54 -24.40 -15.05
CA VAL A 263 3.62 -25.35 -14.77
C VAL A 263 3.00 -26.52 -14.01
N PRO A 264 2.54 -27.59 -14.69
CA PRO A 264 1.81 -28.69 -14.04
C PRO A 264 2.70 -29.65 -13.24
N LEU A 265 4.00 -29.72 -13.55
CA LEU A 265 4.90 -30.67 -12.93
C LEU A 265 5.57 -30.09 -11.69
N GLN A 266 5.70 -30.90 -10.64
CA GLN A 266 6.51 -30.59 -9.46
C GLN A 266 8.00 -30.82 -9.78
N ASP A 267 8.59 -29.89 -10.53
CA ASP A 267 10.01 -29.91 -10.89
C ASP A 267 10.57 -28.48 -10.92
N ASP A 268 11.88 -28.36 -10.73
CA ASP A 268 12.56 -27.06 -10.79
C ASP A 268 12.49 -26.52 -12.22
N ILE A 269 12.21 -25.22 -12.36
CA ILE A 269 12.15 -24.54 -13.66
C ILE A 269 13.44 -23.73 -13.88
N TYR A 270 13.97 -23.83 -15.10
CA TYR A 270 15.09 -23.01 -15.58
C TYR A 270 14.62 -22.16 -16.74
N VAL A 271 14.97 -20.87 -16.67
CA VAL A 271 14.74 -19.91 -17.74
C VAL A 271 16.09 -19.53 -18.33
N SER A 272 16.22 -19.66 -19.64
CA SER A 272 17.45 -19.39 -20.36
C SER A 272 17.17 -18.60 -21.62
N THR A 273 18.13 -17.76 -22.02
CA THR A 273 18.10 -17.06 -23.30
C THR A 273 19.47 -17.22 -23.98
N GLY A 274 19.47 -17.31 -25.31
CA GLY A 274 20.71 -17.30 -26.10
C GLY A 274 21.21 -15.88 -26.32
N SER A 275 22.04 -15.71 -27.36
CA SER A 275 22.39 -14.38 -27.88
C SER A 275 21.13 -13.63 -28.28
N SER A 276 20.79 -12.61 -27.51
CA SER A 276 19.52 -11.88 -27.60
C SER A 276 19.72 -10.42 -27.25
N THR A 277 18.83 -9.55 -27.73
CA THR A 277 18.84 -8.11 -27.45
C THR A 277 17.54 -7.68 -26.80
N GLY A 278 17.61 -6.70 -25.90
CA GLY A 278 16.46 -6.19 -25.16
C GLY A 278 16.50 -6.56 -23.68
N ILE A 279 15.36 -6.39 -23.01
CA ILE A 279 15.13 -6.77 -21.62
C ILE A 279 13.75 -7.44 -21.56
N ALA A 280 13.66 -8.58 -20.87
CA ALA A 280 12.41 -9.28 -20.61
C ALA A 280 12.33 -9.63 -19.12
N THR A 281 11.14 -9.47 -18.55
CA THR A 281 10.85 -9.82 -17.15
C THR A 281 10.11 -11.14 -17.11
N VAL A 282 10.48 -12.02 -16.18
CA VAL A 282 9.87 -13.34 -16.02
C VAL A 282 9.35 -13.50 -14.60
N ASN A 283 8.03 -13.59 -14.48
CA ASN A 283 7.34 -13.70 -13.21
C ASN A 283 6.74 -15.10 -13.04
N VAL A 284 7.02 -15.75 -11.91
CA VAL A 284 6.46 -17.06 -11.56
C VAL A 284 5.55 -16.87 -10.35
N ARG A 285 4.26 -17.23 -10.50
CA ARG A 285 3.27 -17.19 -9.42
C ARG A 285 2.96 -18.61 -8.95
N THR A 286 3.20 -18.89 -7.67
CA THR A 286 2.84 -20.15 -7.04
C THR A 286 1.61 -19.95 -6.16
N VAL A 287 0.61 -20.82 -6.30
CA VAL A 287 -0.61 -20.83 -5.47
C VAL A 287 -0.71 -22.21 -4.83
N PHE A 288 -0.88 -22.25 -3.52
CA PHE A 288 -1.00 -23.50 -2.75
C PHE A 288 -1.93 -23.27 -1.54
N ASN A 289 -2.52 -24.36 -1.03
CA ASN A 289 -3.31 -24.35 0.19
C ASN A 289 -2.46 -24.88 1.36
N LYS A 290 -2.57 -24.27 2.54
CA LYS A 290 -1.94 -24.74 3.78
C LYS A 290 -3.03 -25.08 4.81
N ILE A 291 -2.76 -26.07 5.65
CA ILE A 291 -3.60 -26.43 6.80
C ILE A 291 -2.97 -25.80 8.04
N GLY A 292 -3.71 -24.92 8.72
CA GLY A 292 -3.25 -24.15 9.89
C GLY A 292 -3.09 -22.65 9.60
N THR A 293 -3.17 -21.83 10.64
CA THR A 293 -2.77 -20.42 10.59
C THR A 293 -1.25 -20.37 10.56
N SER A 294 -0.65 -19.69 9.58
CA SER A 294 0.80 -19.57 9.50
C SER A 294 1.38 -19.04 10.82
N GLU A 295 2.60 -19.45 11.18
CA GLU A 295 3.42 -18.79 12.21
C GLU A 295 3.86 -17.37 11.78
N GLU A 296 3.11 -16.73 10.89
CA GLU A 296 3.40 -15.39 10.42
C GLU A 296 3.10 -14.38 11.54
N SER A 297 3.97 -13.38 11.66
CA SER A 297 3.85 -12.32 12.65
C SER A 297 2.53 -11.59 12.44
N CYS A 298 1.53 -11.93 13.26
CA CYS A 298 0.24 -11.30 13.18
C CYS A 298 0.18 -10.05 14.07
N ASN A 299 -0.03 -8.90 13.43
CA ASN A 299 -0.18 -7.60 14.09
C ASN A 299 -1.59 -7.35 14.66
N PHE A 300 -2.44 -8.37 14.70
CA PHE A 300 -3.79 -8.28 15.25
C PHE A 300 -4.06 -9.44 16.21
N GLU A 301 -4.80 -9.16 17.27
CA GLU A 301 -5.47 -10.18 18.06
C GLU A 301 -6.88 -10.38 17.51
N LEU A 302 -7.19 -11.61 17.12
CA LEU A 302 -8.42 -11.95 16.44
C LEU A 302 -9.29 -12.84 17.34
N LYS A 303 -10.59 -12.62 17.30
CA LYS A 303 -11.58 -13.48 17.95
C LYS A 303 -12.86 -13.45 17.13
N ILE A 304 -13.37 -14.61 16.74
CA ILE A 304 -14.66 -14.72 16.07
C ILE A 304 -15.52 -15.75 16.78
N VAL A 305 -16.77 -15.40 17.08
CA VAL A 305 -17.68 -16.24 17.85
C VAL A 305 -19.07 -16.24 17.21
N PRO A 306 -19.63 -17.41 16.89
CA PRO A 306 -21.04 -17.51 16.54
C PRO A 306 -21.89 -17.34 17.81
N LYS A 307 -22.87 -16.43 17.76
CA LYS A 307 -23.84 -16.17 18.83
C LYS A 307 -25.24 -16.64 18.42
N ARG A 308 -26.03 -17.05 19.43
CA ARG A 308 -27.47 -17.32 19.30
C ARG A 308 -28.23 -16.08 19.77
N ASP A 309 -29.32 -15.71 19.10
CA ASP A 309 -30.06 -14.47 19.38
C ASP A 309 -30.62 -14.41 20.82
N ASP A 310 -30.96 -15.55 21.44
CA ASP A 310 -31.75 -15.54 22.68
C ASP A 310 -31.00 -16.05 23.93
N GLY A 311 -29.74 -16.46 23.82
CA GLY A 311 -28.98 -17.04 24.95
C GLY A 311 -29.60 -18.30 25.63
N LYS A 312 -30.75 -18.79 25.14
CA LYS A 312 -31.58 -19.88 25.70
C LYS A 312 -32.14 -20.84 24.64
N GLY A 313 -31.46 -21.03 23.51
CA GLY A 313 -31.89 -21.98 22.46
C GLY A 313 -31.44 -23.42 22.71
N ARG A 314 -32.32 -24.40 22.47
CA ARG A 314 -32.02 -25.85 22.50
C ARG A 314 -30.99 -26.23 21.42
N GLU A 315 -30.25 -27.33 21.61
CA GLU A 315 -29.39 -27.88 20.56
C GLU A 315 -30.21 -28.17 19.28
N GLY A 316 -29.82 -27.56 18.15
CA GLY A 316 -30.45 -27.78 16.84
C GLY A 316 -31.09 -26.55 16.17
N GLU A 317 -31.15 -25.39 16.83
CA GLU A 317 -31.61 -24.13 16.21
C GLU A 317 -30.50 -23.44 15.38
N PRO A 318 -30.84 -22.75 14.27
CA PRO A 318 -29.85 -22.10 13.40
C PRO A 318 -29.02 -21.06 14.14
N LEU A 319 -27.75 -20.93 13.74
CA LEU A 319 -26.90 -19.81 14.19
C LEU A 319 -27.55 -18.49 13.76
N GLY A 320 -27.91 -17.64 14.73
CA GLY A 320 -28.59 -16.38 14.44
C GLY A 320 -27.64 -15.25 14.10
N ARG A 321 -26.43 -15.25 14.69
CA ARG A 321 -25.50 -14.11 14.62
C ARG A 321 -24.04 -14.53 14.63
N LEU A 322 -23.19 -13.79 13.93
CA LEU A 322 -21.73 -13.91 13.98
C LEU A 322 -21.16 -12.64 14.60
N GLU A 323 -20.18 -12.74 15.50
CA GLU A 323 -19.45 -11.59 16.05
C GLU A 323 -17.95 -11.77 15.83
N ALA A 324 -17.35 -10.91 15.02
CA ALA A 324 -15.93 -10.90 14.69
C ALA A 324 -15.25 -9.69 15.35
N CYS A 325 -14.16 -9.93 16.05
CA CYS A 325 -13.45 -8.93 16.84
C CYS A 325 -11.96 -8.89 16.46
N ALA A 326 -11.41 -7.68 16.39
CA ALA A 326 -10.00 -7.44 16.18
C ALA A 326 -9.47 -6.40 17.17
N LYS A 327 -8.22 -6.56 17.58
CA LYS A 327 -7.46 -5.59 18.38
C LYS A 327 -6.07 -5.46 17.79
N TYR A 328 -5.60 -4.24 17.57
CA TYR A 328 -4.28 -4.01 17.00
C TYR A 328 -3.19 -4.36 18.01
N ARG A 329 -2.10 -4.96 17.54
CA ARG A 329 -0.89 -5.26 18.31
C ARG A 329 0.26 -4.44 17.71
N PRO A 330 0.48 -3.21 18.21
CA PRO A 330 1.57 -2.36 17.74
C PRO A 330 2.91 -3.06 17.88
N SER A 331 3.76 -2.91 16.87
CA SER A 331 5.15 -3.36 16.99
C SER A 331 5.87 -2.59 18.12
N PRO A 332 6.99 -3.11 18.69
CA PRO A 332 7.72 -2.40 19.75
C PRO A 332 8.20 -1.00 19.37
N ARG A 333 8.22 -0.69 18.07
CA ARG A 333 8.65 0.59 17.51
C ARG A 333 7.49 1.56 17.27
N GLU A 334 6.25 1.11 17.42
CA GLU A 334 5.06 1.91 17.21
C GLU A 334 4.49 2.45 18.51
N PRO A 335 3.79 3.60 18.43
CA PRO A 335 3.04 4.09 19.56
C PRO A 335 1.83 3.19 19.86
N GLN A 336 1.42 3.18 21.12
CA GLN A 336 0.21 2.50 21.62
C GLN A 336 -1.08 3.23 21.19
N SER A 337 -1.15 3.61 19.91
CA SER A 337 -2.33 4.10 19.20
C SER A 337 -2.84 3.02 18.24
N GLY A 338 -4.07 3.17 17.72
CA GLY A 338 -4.68 2.21 16.79
C GLY A 338 -3.91 2.03 15.47
N SER A 339 -4.32 1.05 14.67
CA SER A 339 -3.76 0.78 13.34
C SER A 339 -4.02 1.93 12.36
N ALA A 340 -3.40 1.88 11.18
CA ALA A 340 -3.87 2.65 10.03
C ALA A 340 -5.19 2.06 9.49
N HIS A 341 -5.65 2.59 8.35
CA HIS A 341 -6.77 2.06 7.57
C HIS A 341 -6.66 0.53 7.43
N ALA A 342 -7.66 -0.18 7.93
CA ALA A 342 -7.66 -1.64 8.04
C ALA A 342 -8.88 -2.25 7.36
N VAL A 343 -8.72 -3.52 6.97
CA VAL A 343 -9.76 -4.34 6.34
C VAL A 343 -9.99 -5.57 7.20
N MET A 344 -11.25 -5.87 7.46
CA MET A 344 -11.70 -7.08 8.13
C MET A 344 -12.47 -7.93 7.11
N ASP A 345 -11.90 -9.08 6.75
CA ASP A 345 -12.41 -10.01 5.75
C ASP A 345 -12.89 -11.30 6.45
N ILE A 346 -14.20 -11.52 6.42
CA ILE A 346 -14.87 -12.63 7.09
C ILE A 346 -15.45 -13.55 6.02
N GLY A 347 -14.80 -14.68 5.79
CA GLY A 347 -15.33 -15.76 4.95
C GLY A 347 -16.51 -16.45 5.64
N LEU A 348 -17.61 -16.63 4.91
CA LEU A 348 -18.76 -17.40 5.37
C LEU A 348 -18.62 -18.84 4.89
N VAL A 349 -18.97 -19.79 5.76
CA VAL A 349 -19.01 -21.21 5.36
C VAL A 349 -20.12 -21.45 4.34
N SER A 350 -19.94 -22.48 3.50
CA SER A 350 -20.90 -22.81 2.44
C SER A 350 -22.31 -22.99 2.99
N GLY A 351 -23.29 -22.37 2.34
CA GLY A 351 -24.70 -22.43 2.73
C GLY A 351 -25.14 -21.33 3.70
N LEU A 352 -24.23 -20.48 4.18
CA LEU A 352 -24.57 -19.30 4.99
C LEU A 352 -24.44 -18.00 4.17
N GLU A 353 -25.29 -17.03 4.51
CA GLU A 353 -25.29 -15.69 3.96
C GLU A 353 -25.44 -14.66 5.09
N ALA A 354 -24.78 -13.50 4.97
CA ALA A 354 -24.94 -12.41 5.93
C ALA A 354 -26.19 -11.58 5.63
N ASN A 355 -26.85 -11.08 6.67
CA ASN A 355 -27.93 -10.12 6.50
C ASN A 355 -27.36 -8.72 6.17
N PRO A 356 -27.62 -8.18 4.96
CA PRO A 356 -27.08 -6.87 4.56
C PRO A 356 -27.63 -5.71 5.40
N GLU A 357 -28.83 -5.85 5.99
CA GLU A 357 -29.43 -4.79 6.81
C GLU A 357 -28.60 -4.50 8.07
N ASP A 358 -28.02 -5.54 8.68
CA ASP A 358 -27.19 -5.42 9.89
C ASP A 358 -25.81 -4.82 9.60
N LEU A 359 -25.35 -4.98 8.36
CA LEU A 359 -24.08 -4.47 7.87
C LEU A 359 -24.20 -3.06 7.32
N SER A 360 -25.43 -2.55 7.12
CA SER A 360 -25.63 -1.16 6.76
C SER A 360 -25.03 -0.25 7.82
N THR A 361 -24.37 0.82 7.39
CA THR A 361 -23.71 1.79 8.27
C THR A 361 -24.66 2.34 9.34
N ALA A 362 -25.97 2.37 9.07
CA ALA A 362 -27.00 2.78 10.02
C ALA A 362 -27.21 1.78 11.17
N SER A 363 -27.16 0.47 10.91
CA SER A 363 -27.36 -0.58 11.91
C SER A 363 -26.12 -0.81 12.79
N ILE A 364 -24.93 -0.59 12.24
CA ILE A 364 -23.67 -0.64 13.00
C ILE A 364 -23.59 0.50 14.02
N ARG A 365 -24.25 1.64 13.76
CA ARG A 365 -24.34 2.80 14.68
C ARG A 365 -25.12 2.49 15.95
N GLU A 366 -26.13 1.62 15.91
CA GLU A 366 -26.94 1.29 17.10
C GLU A 366 -26.24 0.33 18.06
N LEU A 367 -25.24 -0.43 17.60
CA LEU A 367 -24.47 -1.37 18.41
C LEU A 367 -23.35 -0.71 19.23
N PHE A 368 -23.02 0.55 18.94
CA PHE A 368 -22.01 1.35 19.63
C PHE A 368 -22.60 2.68 20.11
N PRO A 369 -23.35 2.72 21.23
CA PRO A 369 -23.74 4.00 21.82
C PRO A 369 -22.49 4.76 22.26
N PRO A 370 -22.30 6.02 21.84
CA PRO A 370 -21.11 6.80 22.19
C PRO A 370 -21.07 7.08 23.70
N PRO A 371 -19.91 7.00 24.36
CA PRO A 371 -19.75 7.59 25.69
C PRO A 371 -19.64 9.11 25.53
N LEU A 372 -20.75 9.83 25.70
CA LEU A 372 -20.85 11.26 26.11
C LEU A 372 -19.71 12.20 25.63
N ALA A 373 -19.28 12.08 24.38
CA ALA A 373 -18.36 12.99 23.73
C ALA A 373 -18.92 13.28 22.34
N SER A 374 -19.12 14.55 22.06
CA SER A 374 -19.63 15.09 20.81
C SER A 374 -18.71 14.72 19.63
N GLY A 375 -19.03 13.64 18.93
CA GLY A 375 -18.32 13.22 17.72
C GLY A 375 -19.01 12.01 17.12
N VAL A 376 -19.42 12.09 15.86
CA VAL A 376 -19.96 10.97 15.10
C VAL A 376 -18.78 10.05 14.77
N ASP A 377 -18.40 9.18 15.69
CA ASP A 377 -17.25 8.27 15.52
C ASP A 377 -17.60 7.19 14.48
N GLN A 378 -17.32 7.49 13.20
CA GLN A 378 -17.39 6.55 12.09
C GLN A 378 -16.27 5.51 12.25
N LEU A 379 -16.60 4.37 12.86
CA LEU A 379 -15.65 3.28 13.07
C LEU A 379 -15.54 2.35 11.85
N ILE A 380 -16.58 2.28 11.01
CA ILE A 380 -16.61 1.50 9.76
C ILE A 380 -16.94 2.46 8.61
N ALA A 381 -16.01 2.54 7.66
CA ALA A 381 -16.07 3.45 6.52
C ALA A 381 -16.89 2.87 5.37
N ASP A 382 -16.81 1.56 5.14
CA ASP A 382 -17.48 0.87 4.02
C ASP A 382 -17.67 -0.63 4.29
N TYR A 383 -18.60 -1.26 3.57
CA TYR A 383 -18.78 -2.72 3.58
C TYR A 383 -19.14 -3.27 2.21
N GLU A 384 -18.67 -4.49 1.91
CA GLU A 384 -18.99 -5.23 0.69
C GLU A 384 -19.24 -6.70 1.03
N ILE A 385 -20.23 -7.32 0.39
CA ILE A 385 -20.41 -8.78 0.41
C ILE A 385 -20.06 -9.30 -0.98
N LYS A 386 -19.02 -10.13 -1.08
CA LYS A 386 -18.51 -10.62 -2.36
C LYS A 386 -18.01 -12.05 -2.25
N ASP A 387 -18.45 -12.91 -3.17
CA ASP A 387 -17.99 -14.30 -3.29
C ASP A 387 -18.03 -15.11 -1.98
N GLY A 388 -19.03 -14.84 -1.12
CA GLY A 388 -19.18 -15.49 0.19
C GLY A 388 -18.35 -14.87 1.32
N HIS A 389 -17.72 -13.72 1.08
CA HIS A 389 -16.97 -12.95 2.08
C HIS A 389 -17.72 -11.67 2.45
N VAL A 390 -17.69 -11.32 3.74
CA VAL A 390 -18.09 -10.00 4.26
C VAL A 390 -16.82 -9.19 4.51
N ILE A 391 -16.62 -8.14 3.73
CA ILE A 391 -15.42 -7.30 3.73
C ILE A 391 -15.79 -5.94 4.31
N LEU A 392 -15.14 -5.55 5.40
CA LEU A 392 -15.39 -4.30 6.13
C LEU A 392 -14.14 -3.44 6.12
N GLN A 393 -14.28 -2.16 5.77
CA GLN A 393 -13.19 -1.18 5.82
C GLN A 393 -13.38 -0.24 7.02
N MET A 394 -12.30 0.02 7.74
CA MET A 394 -12.31 0.83 8.96
C MET A 394 -11.11 1.76 9.03
N ASP A 395 -11.33 2.99 9.49
CA ASP A 395 -10.28 4.01 9.57
C ASP A 395 -9.12 3.59 10.49
N SER A 396 -9.41 2.87 11.58
CA SER A 396 -8.41 2.36 12.53
C SER A 396 -8.97 1.25 13.42
N VAL A 397 -8.16 0.25 13.75
CA VAL A 397 -8.42 -0.75 14.80
C VAL A 397 -7.70 -0.32 16.09
N PRO A 398 -8.40 -0.19 17.23
CA PRO A 398 -7.78 0.20 18.50
C PRO A 398 -6.75 -0.83 19.01
N ALA A 399 -5.73 -0.33 19.72
CA ALA A 399 -4.68 -1.16 20.34
C ALA A 399 -4.95 -1.48 21.82
N ASP A 400 -5.90 -0.80 22.45
CA ASP A 400 -6.24 -0.91 23.88
C ASP A 400 -7.43 -1.86 24.12
N LYS A 401 -8.41 -1.86 23.21
CA LYS A 401 -9.64 -2.67 23.29
C LYS A 401 -9.95 -3.41 21.99
N PHE A 402 -10.80 -4.43 22.08
CA PHE A 402 -11.34 -5.10 20.90
C PHE A 402 -12.39 -4.23 20.22
N LEU A 403 -12.29 -4.14 18.90
CA LEU A 403 -13.32 -3.66 18.00
C LEU A 403 -14.08 -4.88 17.45
N CYS A 404 -15.39 -4.96 17.70
CA CYS A 404 -16.22 -6.10 17.31
C CYS A 404 -17.33 -5.69 16.33
N VAL A 405 -17.52 -6.47 15.29
CA VAL A 405 -18.63 -6.32 14.34
C VAL A 405 -19.48 -7.57 14.41
N GLY A 406 -20.77 -7.40 14.66
CA GLY A 406 -21.69 -8.51 14.82
C GLY A 406 -22.93 -8.38 13.96
N PHE A 407 -23.17 -9.35 13.08
CA PHE A 407 -24.27 -9.36 12.09
C PHE A 407 -25.00 -10.70 12.07
N ARG A 408 -26.29 -10.67 11.73
CA ARG A 408 -27.09 -11.89 11.59
C ARG A 408 -26.68 -12.68 10.35
N ILE A 409 -26.75 -13.99 10.48
CA ILE A 409 -26.49 -14.92 9.37
C ILE A 409 -27.73 -15.75 9.11
N ARG A 410 -27.97 -16.07 7.84
CA ARG A 410 -29.09 -16.88 7.37
C ARG A 410 -28.55 -18.11 6.67
N GLU A 411 -29.13 -19.26 7.01
CA GLU A 411 -28.89 -20.50 6.28
C GLU A 411 -29.72 -20.51 4.99
N LEU A 412 -29.05 -20.52 3.84
CA LEU A 412 -29.67 -20.63 2.52
C LEU A 412 -30.02 -22.09 2.18
N PHE A 413 -29.12 -23.01 2.51
CA PHE A 413 -29.30 -24.44 2.31
C PHE A 413 -28.40 -25.24 3.26
N ARG A 414 -28.86 -26.44 3.63
CA ARG A 414 -28.12 -27.34 4.51
C ARG A 414 -26.91 -27.93 3.80
N VAL A 415 -25.74 -27.82 4.45
CA VAL A 415 -24.49 -28.41 3.97
C VAL A 415 -23.96 -29.39 5.02
N GLY A 416 -23.62 -30.61 4.59
CA GLY A 416 -22.96 -31.60 5.44
C GLY A 416 -21.44 -31.44 5.41
N MET A 417 -20.76 -31.81 6.49
CA MET A 417 -19.29 -31.77 6.62
C MET A 417 -18.69 -30.39 6.30
N LEU A 418 -19.19 -29.35 6.96
CA LEU A 418 -18.69 -27.99 6.82
C LEU A 418 -17.19 -27.92 7.12
N SER A 419 -16.43 -27.34 6.19
CA SER A 419 -15.05 -26.94 6.46
C SER A 419 -15.04 -25.54 7.08
N PRO A 420 -14.11 -25.24 8.02
CA PRO A 420 -13.94 -23.90 8.57
C PRO A 420 -13.71 -22.87 7.46
N ALA A 421 -14.20 -21.65 7.69
CA ALA A 421 -13.90 -20.51 6.83
C ALA A 421 -12.68 -19.74 7.35
N THR A 422 -12.33 -18.65 6.69
CA THR A 422 -11.20 -17.80 7.09
C THR A 422 -11.67 -16.46 7.61
N PHE A 423 -11.09 -16.03 8.72
CA PHE A 423 -11.20 -14.67 9.25
C PHE A 423 -9.83 -13.98 9.15
N THR A 424 -9.72 -12.94 8.34
CA THR A 424 -8.46 -12.24 8.08
C THR A 424 -8.59 -10.76 8.36
N VAL A 425 -7.61 -10.17 9.04
CA VAL A 425 -7.52 -8.71 9.23
C VAL A 425 -6.16 -8.23 8.77
N TYR A 426 -6.11 -7.10 8.08
CA TYR A 426 -4.86 -6.52 7.59
C TYR A 426 -4.97 -5.00 7.43
N GLU A 427 -3.84 -4.31 7.50
CA GLU A 427 -3.77 -2.90 7.13
C GLU A 427 -3.78 -2.76 5.60
N TYR A 428 -4.63 -1.86 5.08
CA TYR A 428 -4.85 -1.69 3.64
C TYR A 428 -3.57 -1.28 2.89
N HIS A 429 -2.79 -0.36 3.49
CA HIS A 429 -1.57 0.18 2.88
C HIS A 429 -0.30 -0.61 3.21
N ALA A 430 -0.37 -1.54 4.17
CA ALA A 430 0.75 -2.38 4.60
C ALA A 430 0.27 -3.82 4.89
N PRO A 431 -0.17 -4.57 3.86
CA PRO A 431 -0.74 -5.89 4.07
C PRO A 431 0.32 -6.89 4.54
N GLY A 432 0.42 -7.06 5.86
CA GLY A 432 0.89 -8.27 6.52
C GLY A 432 -0.34 -9.07 6.94
N LEU A 433 -0.61 -10.19 6.28
CA LEU A 433 -1.86 -10.92 6.49
C LEU A 433 -1.87 -11.63 7.85
N CYS A 434 -2.95 -11.46 8.60
CA CYS A 434 -3.25 -12.19 9.83
C CYS A 434 -4.41 -13.18 9.60
N PRO A 435 -4.17 -14.39 9.06
CA PRO A 435 -5.24 -15.36 8.91
C PRO A 435 -5.58 -16.05 10.24
N MET A 436 -6.86 -16.17 10.56
CA MET A 436 -7.42 -17.06 11.58
C MET A 436 -8.42 -18.03 10.93
N ALA A 437 -8.40 -19.31 11.30
CA ALA A 437 -9.44 -20.24 10.91
C ALA A 437 -10.67 -20.02 11.81
N SER A 438 -11.85 -19.85 11.20
CA SER A 438 -13.13 -19.55 11.87
C SER A 438 -14.12 -20.69 11.79
#